data_AF-A0A2D4MMI5-F1
#
_entry.id   AF-A0A2D4MMI5-F1
#
_cell.length_a   1.000
_cell.length_b   1.000
_cell.length_c   1.000
_cell.angle_alpha   90.00
_cell.angle_beta   90.00
_cell.angle_gamma   90.00
#
_symmetry.space_group_name_H-M   'P 1'
#
loop_
_entity.id
_entity.type
_entity.pdbx_description
1 polymer ?
#
loop_
_entity_poly.entity_id
_entity_poly.type
_entity_poly.pdbx_seq_one_letter_code
_entity_poly.pdbx_strand_id
1 'polypeptide(L)'
;DKGLRSGKLGEQCEAAVRFPRLFQKYPFPILINSAFLKLAEFFRVGNNFLRLCILKMTQQSEKHLEKILNVDEFVKKIFSVIHSNDPVARAITLRMLGSMASIIPERKNAHHSIRQSLDSHDNVEVEAAIFAAANFSAQSKDFAGGICNKISEMIQGLATPVDLKLKLIPILQHMHHDANLASSARQLLQQLVTSYPSTKMVIVTLHTFTLLAASSLVDIPKQIELLLQYMKNDPREAVKRLAIQDLKLLAKKTPHTWSNENIEALCECALQTPYDSLKLG
;
A
#
# COMPACT_ATOMS: atom_id res chain seq x y z
N ASP A 1 -3.39 31.16 -9.93
CA ASP A 1 -4.76 31.51 -9.48
C ASP A 1 -5.76 31.55 -10.64
N LYS A 2 -5.57 32.46 -11.60
CA LYS A 2 -6.46 32.68 -12.76
C LYS A 2 -6.81 31.40 -13.55
N GLY A 3 -5.84 30.54 -13.85
CA GLY A 3 -6.08 29.30 -14.60
C GLY A 3 -7.04 28.32 -13.91
N LEU A 4 -6.95 28.16 -12.59
CA LEU A 4 -7.91 27.32 -11.84
C LEU A 4 -9.32 27.91 -11.78
N ARG A 5 -9.46 29.24 -11.86
CA ARG A 5 -10.76 29.92 -11.88
C ARG A 5 -11.36 30.02 -13.28
N SER A 6 -10.66 29.53 -14.31
CA SER A 6 -11.19 29.51 -15.67
C SER A 6 -12.47 28.68 -15.74
N GLY A 7 -13.43 29.07 -16.58
CA GLY A 7 -14.58 28.24 -16.91
C GLY A 7 -14.23 27.03 -17.79
N LYS A 8 -13.02 26.99 -18.35
CA LYS A 8 -12.57 25.90 -19.22
C LYS A 8 -11.85 24.82 -18.43
N LEU A 9 -12.36 23.59 -18.50
CA LEU A 9 -11.77 22.43 -17.83
C LEU A 9 -10.30 22.21 -18.20
N GLY A 10 -9.94 22.40 -19.47
CA GLY A 10 -8.56 22.24 -19.93
C GLY A 10 -7.57 23.17 -19.22
N GLU A 11 -7.95 24.45 -19.06
CA GLU A 11 -7.13 25.45 -18.36
C GLU A 11 -7.03 25.15 -16.85
N GLN A 12 -8.10 24.64 -16.25
CA GLN A 12 -8.10 24.22 -14.84
C GLN A 12 -7.16 23.03 -14.61
N CYS A 13 -7.24 22.00 -15.44
CA CYS A 13 -6.40 20.82 -15.35
C CYS A 13 -4.94 21.15 -15.63
N GLU A 14 -4.66 21.96 -16.65
CA GLU A 14 -3.31 22.45 -16.93
C GLU A 14 -2.74 23.24 -15.76
N ALA A 15 -3.54 24.09 -15.11
CA ALA A 15 -3.11 24.80 -13.92
C ALA A 15 -2.82 23.83 -12.76
N ALA A 16 -3.65 22.81 -12.54
CA ALA A 16 -3.47 21.82 -11.49
C ALA A 16 -2.15 21.04 -11.64
N VAL A 17 -1.82 20.58 -12.85
CA VAL A 17 -0.59 19.79 -13.08
C VAL A 17 0.70 20.60 -13.02
N ARG A 18 0.63 21.94 -12.98
CA ARG A 18 1.80 22.82 -12.83
C ARG A 18 2.23 23.05 -11.37
N PHE A 19 1.37 22.74 -10.39
CA PHE A 19 1.67 22.91 -8.96
C PHE A 19 2.92 22.14 -8.47
N PRO A 20 3.22 20.90 -8.90
CA PRO A 20 4.41 20.20 -8.44
C PRO A 20 5.70 20.95 -8.77
N ARG A 21 5.79 21.54 -9.98
CA ARG A 21 6.92 22.39 -10.37
C ARG A 21 6.98 23.67 -9.53
N LEU A 22 5.83 24.25 -9.20
CA LEU A 22 5.75 25.43 -8.33
C LEU A 22 6.28 25.11 -6.92
N PHE A 23 5.88 23.97 -6.33
CA PHE A 23 6.33 23.54 -5.01
C PHE A 23 7.81 23.21 -4.97
N GLN A 24 8.35 22.63 -6.04
CA GLN A 24 9.79 22.40 -6.16
C GLN A 24 10.58 23.71 -6.22
N LYS A 25 10.08 24.71 -6.96
CA LYS A 25 10.74 26.00 -7.10
C LYS A 25 10.62 26.87 -5.84
N TYR A 26 9.50 26.80 -5.15
CA TYR A 26 9.18 27.63 -3.98
C TYR A 26 8.62 26.77 -2.84
N PRO A 27 9.49 26.07 -2.08
CA PRO A 27 9.07 25.09 -1.08
C PRO A 27 8.64 25.74 0.26
N PHE A 28 8.04 26.94 0.20
CA PHE A 28 7.64 27.73 1.37
C PHE A 28 6.30 27.24 1.94
N PRO A 29 6.20 26.96 3.27
CA PRO A 29 4.98 26.44 3.88
C PRO A 29 3.72 27.28 3.63
N ILE A 30 3.83 28.62 3.67
CA ILE A 30 2.69 29.53 3.45
C ILE A 30 2.11 29.35 2.03
N LEU A 31 2.99 29.27 1.02
CA LEU A 31 2.60 29.08 -0.37
C LEU A 31 1.97 27.69 -0.56
N ILE A 32 2.60 26.66 -0.02
CA ILE A 32 2.15 25.26 -0.12
C ILE A 32 0.77 25.11 0.55
N ASN A 33 0.61 25.62 1.77
CA ASN A 33 -0.66 25.62 2.50
C ASN A 33 -1.76 26.33 1.68
N SER A 34 -1.50 27.54 1.20
CA SER A 34 -2.47 28.30 0.38
C SER A 34 -2.88 27.54 -0.89
N ALA A 35 -1.90 26.94 -1.57
CA ALA A 35 -2.14 26.15 -2.76
C ALA A 35 -3.00 24.91 -2.48
N PHE A 36 -2.67 24.11 -1.46
CA PHE A 36 -3.44 22.93 -1.11
C PHE A 36 -4.86 23.25 -0.65
N LEU A 37 -5.05 24.30 0.17
CA LEU A 37 -6.39 24.76 0.56
C LEU A 37 -7.24 25.16 -0.63
N LYS A 38 -6.60 25.78 -1.63
CA LYS A 38 -7.27 26.16 -2.88
C LYS A 38 -7.60 24.95 -3.74
N LEU A 39 -6.67 24.02 -3.88
CA LEU A 39 -6.88 22.78 -4.62
C LEU A 39 -8.00 21.94 -3.99
N ALA A 40 -8.10 21.89 -2.65
CA ALA A 40 -9.19 21.21 -1.97
C ALA A 40 -10.56 21.84 -2.27
N GLU A 41 -10.63 23.15 -2.44
CA GLU A 41 -11.87 23.81 -2.86
C GLU A 41 -12.28 23.39 -4.27
N PHE A 42 -11.34 23.30 -5.21
CA PHE A 42 -11.61 22.78 -6.55
C PHE A 42 -11.91 21.28 -6.57
N PHE A 43 -11.33 20.51 -5.66
CA PHE A 43 -11.64 19.10 -5.49
C PHE A 43 -13.10 18.90 -5.03
N ARG A 44 -13.56 19.74 -4.11
CA ARG A 44 -14.91 19.72 -3.56
C ARG A 44 -15.97 19.90 -4.66
N VAL A 45 -15.88 20.97 -5.44
CA VAL A 45 -16.91 21.36 -6.42
C VAL A 45 -16.65 20.88 -7.86
N GLY A 46 -15.43 20.43 -8.15
CA GLY A 46 -15.02 20.05 -9.51
C GLY A 46 -15.63 18.74 -10.01
N ASN A 47 -15.44 18.46 -11.30
CA ASN A 47 -15.79 17.16 -11.88
C ASN A 47 -14.71 16.09 -11.56
N ASN A 48 -15.01 14.82 -11.85
CA ASN A 48 -14.09 13.72 -11.55
C ASN A 48 -12.74 13.82 -12.25
N PHE A 49 -12.69 14.42 -13.45
CA PHE A 49 -11.42 14.61 -14.15
C PHE A 49 -10.52 15.60 -13.41
N LEU A 50 -11.05 16.74 -12.96
CA LEU A 50 -10.30 17.69 -12.15
C LEU A 50 -9.87 17.08 -10.80
N ARG A 51 -10.76 16.33 -10.13
CA ARG A 51 -10.43 15.61 -8.90
C ARG A 51 -9.26 14.64 -9.10
N LEU A 52 -9.26 13.91 -10.22
CA LEU A 52 -8.17 13.01 -10.58
C LEU A 52 -6.86 13.77 -10.84
N CYS A 53 -6.89 14.90 -11.55
CA CYS A 53 -5.70 15.75 -11.74
C CYS A 53 -5.13 16.23 -10.40
N ILE A 54 -6.00 16.66 -9.48
CA ILE A 54 -5.60 17.11 -8.14
C ILE A 54 -5.02 15.93 -7.34
N LEU A 55 -5.62 14.74 -7.39
CA LEU A 55 -5.07 13.52 -6.78
C LEU A 55 -3.65 13.23 -7.30
N LYS A 56 -3.45 13.23 -8.62
CA LYS A 56 -2.14 12.95 -9.23
C LYS A 56 -1.09 13.98 -8.83
N MET A 57 -1.47 15.26 -8.79
CA MET A 57 -0.62 16.34 -8.32
C MET A 57 -0.22 16.15 -6.85
N THR A 58 -1.18 15.77 -5.99
CA THR A 58 -0.94 15.49 -4.57
C THR A 58 0.05 14.34 -4.40
N GLN A 59 -0.16 13.23 -5.11
CA GLN A 59 0.74 12.08 -5.09
C GLN A 59 2.17 12.43 -5.54
N GLN A 60 2.30 13.27 -6.58
CA GLN A 60 3.62 13.73 -7.04
C GLN A 60 4.31 14.69 -6.04
N SER A 61 3.54 15.31 -5.16
CA SER A 61 3.99 16.34 -4.22
C SER A 61 3.99 15.86 -2.78
N GLU A 62 4.05 14.55 -2.55
CA GLU A 62 3.96 13.91 -1.23
C GLU A 62 4.90 14.53 -0.18
N LYS A 63 6.16 14.77 -0.55
CA LYS A 63 7.18 15.41 0.30
C LYS A 63 6.84 16.83 0.79
N HIS A 64 5.77 17.42 0.27
CA HIS A 64 5.31 18.75 0.64
C HIS A 64 4.04 18.72 1.51
N LEU A 65 3.43 17.55 1.71
CA LEU A 65 2.19 17.41 2.48
C LEU A 65 2.34 17.83 3.95
N GLU A 66 3.48 17.51 4.57
CA GLU A 66 3.78 17.90 5.96
C GLU A 66 3.85 19.42 6.16
N LYS A 67 3.95 20.20 5.06
CA LYS A 67 4.00 21.67 5.10
C LYS A 67 2.62 22.32 5.05
N ILE A 68 1.54 21.54 5.03
CA ILE A 68 0.17 22.06 5.11
C ILE A 68 -0.09 22.46 6.57
N LEU A 69 -0.36 23.75 6.79
CA LEU A 69 -0.60 24.29 8.13
C LEU A 69 -2.05 24.04 8.59
N ASN A 70 -3.01 24.23 7.69
CA ASN A 70 -4.44 24.11 7.98
C ASN A 70 -4.98 22.74 7.54
N VAL A 71 -4.46 21.67 8.15
CA VAL A 71 -4.81 20.29 7.78
C VAL A 71 -6.31 20.00 7.95
N ASP A 72 -6.94 20.47 9.04
CA ASP A 72 -8.38 20.29 9.29
C ASP A 72 -9.25 20.79 8.14
N GLU A 73 -9.02 22.02 7.70
CA GLU A 73 -9.81 22.66 6.65
C GLU A 73 -9.56 22.01 5.28
N PHE A 74 -8.31 21.61 5.01
CA PHE A 74 -7.96 20.84 3.82
C PHE A 74 -8.74 19.51 3.78
N VAL A 75 -8.68 18.75 4.87
CA VAL A 75 -9.33 17.43 4.99
C VAL A 75 -10.84 17.54 4.93
N LYS A 76 -11.44 18.53 5.62
CA LYS A 76 -12.89 18.77 5.57
C LYS A 76 -13.41 18.95 4.15
N LYS A 77 -12.71 19.72 3.31
CA LYS A 77 -13.06 19.95 1.91
C LYS A 77 -12.96 18.67 1.07
N ILE A 78 -11.87 17.92 1.21
CA ILE A 78 -11.70 16.64 0.51
C ILE A 78 -12.77 15.64 0.94
N PHE A 79 -12.96 15.49 2.24
CA PHE A 79 -13.83 14.49 2.83
C PHE A 79 -15.31 14.73 2.48
N SER A 80 -15.74 15.97 2.26
CA SER A 80 -17.12 16.27 1.85
C SER A 80 -17.60 15.55 0.59
N VAL A 81 -16.67 15.10 -0.28
CA VAL A 81 -16.98 14.38 -1.52
C VAL A 81 -17.24 12.88 -1.29
N ILE A 82 -16.86 12.32 -0.12
CA ILE A 82 -17.03 10.88 0.17
C ILE A 82 -18.50 10.46 0.27
N HIS A 83 -19.40 11.41 0.56
CA HIS A 83 -20.84 11.16 0.66
C HIS A 83 -21.58 11.31 -0.69
N SER A 84 -20.84 11.40 -1.79
CA SER A 84 -21.42 11.41 -3.14
C SER A 84 -22.02 10.06 -3.51
N ASN A 85 -23.10 10.07 -4.29
CA ASN A 85 -23.68 8.86 -4.89
C ASN A 85 -22.83 8.31 -6.06
N ASP A 86 -21.82 9.06 -6.52
CA ASP A 86 -20.94 8.67 -7.62
C ASP A 86 -19.75 7.82 -7.10
N PRO A 87 -19.67 6.52 -7.44
CA PRO A 87 -18.59 5.64 -6.98
C PRO A 87 -17.21 6.06 -7.47
N VAL A 88 -17.10 6.72 -8.63
CA VAL A 88 -15.82 7.22 -9.14
C VAL A 88 -15.35 8.40 -8.28
N ALA A 89 -16.25 9.30 -7.90
CA ALA A 89 -15.94 10.40 -7.00
C ALA A 89 -15.50 9.88 -5.61
N ARG A 90 -16.21 8.89 -5.06
CA ARG A 90 -15.83 8.22 -3.81
C ARG A 90 -14.47 7.52 -3.91
N ALA A 91 -14.22 6.79 -4.99
CA ALA A 91 -12.94 6.14 -5.24
C ALA A 91 -11.77 7.13 -5.34
N ILE A 92 -11.93 8.25 -6.04
CA ILE A 92 -10.89 9.30 -6.10
C ILE A 92 -10.66 9.90 -4.71
N THR A 93 -11.73 10.09 -3.92
CA THR A 93 -11.65 10.60 -2.55
C THR A 93 -10.92 9.64 -1.62
N LEU A 94 -11.21 8.33 -1.68
CA LEU A 94 -10.48 7.31 -0.91
C LEU A 94 -8.99 7.29 -1.27
N ARG A 95 -8.65 7.36 -2.57
CA ARG A 95 -7.25 7.46 -3.00
C ARG A 95 -6.58 8.74 -2.49
N MET A 96 -7.30 9.87 -2.49
CA MET A 96 -6.81 11.12 -1.92
C MET A 96 -6.54 10.98 -0.43
N LEU A 97 -7.46 10.40 0.34
CA LEU A 97 -7.30 10.11 1.76
C LEU A 97 -6.07 9.22 2.02
N GLY A 98 -5.93 8.13 1.26
CA GLY A 98 -4.77 7.24 1.35
C GLY A 98 -3.45 7.97 1.09
N SER A 99 -3.42 8.86 0.09
CA SER A 99 -2.21 9.67 -0.22
C SER A 99 -1.87 10.73 0.82
N MET A 100 -2.76 11.02 1.78
CA MET A 100 -2.49 11.92 2.91
C MET A 100 -2.41 11.19 4.25
N ALA A 101 -2.32 9.86 4.26
CA ALA A 101 -2.28 9.07 5.49
C ALA A 101 -1.14 9.49 6.45
N SER A 102 -0.02 10.00 5.92
CA SER A 102 1.12 10.51 6.71
C SER A 102 0.80 11.75 7.55
N ILE A 103 -0.13 12.60 7.10
CA ILE A 103 -0.50 13.85 7.81
C ILE A 103 -1.80 13.73 8.60
N ILE A 104 -2.57 12.65 8.38
CA ILE A 104 -3.83 12.40 9.09
C ILE A 104 -3.99 10.94 9.59
N PRO A 105 -2.98 10.33 10.22
CA PRO A 105 -3.01 8.91 10.56
C PRO A 105 -4.17 8.56 11.50
N GLU A 106 -4.62 9.48 12.37
CA GLU A 106 -5.61 9.21 13.41
C GLU A 106 -7.03 9.76 13.14
N ARG A 107 -7.35 10.12 11.89
CA ARG A 107 -8.70 10.61 11.55
C ARG A 107 -9.70 9.46 11.51
N LYS A 108 -10.44 9.29 12.61
CA LYS A 108 -11.44 8.22 12.77
C LYS A 108 -12.55 8.25 11.69
N ASN A 109 -12.95 9.42 11.19
CA ASN A 109 -13.91 9.52 10.07
C ASN A 109 -13.36 8.90 8.77
N ALA A 110 -12.06 9.10 8.49
CA ALA A 110 -11.40 8.47 7.35
C ALA A 110 -11.30 6.96 7.55
N HIS A 111 -10.92 6.52 8.76
CA HIS A 111 -10.88 5.09 9.11
C HIS A 111 -12.21 4.40 8.88
N HIS A 112 -13.30 4.99 9.39
CA HIS A 112 -14.65 4.45 9.24
C HIS A 112 -15.06 4.39 7.76
N SER A 113 -14.82 5.45 7.00
CA SER A 113 -15.18 5.51 5.57
C SER A 113 -14.42 4.46 4.75
N ILE A 114 -13.13 4.26 5.03
CA ILE A 114 -12.32 3.23 4.36
C ILE A 114 -12.88 1.84 4.68
N ARG A 115 -13.15 1.55 5.95
CA ARG A 115 -13.73 0.26 6.37
C ARG A 115 -15.07 -0.01 5.69
N GLN A 116 -15.96 0.98 5.65
CA GLN A 116 -17.26 0.87 5.00
C GLN A 116 -17.13 0.66 3.49
N SER A 117 -16.20 1.36 2.84
CA SER A 117 -16.01 1.31 1.38
C SER A 117 -15.42 -0.01 0.89
N LEU A 118 -14.79 -0.80 1.77
CA LEU A 118 -14.36 -2.17 1.44
C LEU A 118 -15.54 -3.12 1.19
N ASP A 119 -16.72 -2.80 1.72
CA ASP A 119 -17.98 -3.54 1.53
C ASP A 119 -18.83 -2.98 0.38
N SER A 120 -18.27 -2.09 -0.45
CA SER A 120 -18.97 -1.53 -1.60
C SER A 120 -19.23 -2.58 -2.67
N HIS A 121 -20.32 -2.39 -3.42
CA HIS A 121 -20.65 -3.19 -4.60
C HIS A 121 -19.89 -2.70 -5.85
N ASP A 122 -19.27 -1.51 -5.78
CA ASP A 122 -18.55 -0.91 -6.89
C ASP A 122 -17.06 -1.26 -6.83
N ASN A 123 -16.58 -2.07 -7.78
CA ASN A 123 -15.18 -2.53 -7.82
C ASN A 123 -14.16 -1.38 -7.79
N VAL A 124 -14.44 -0.27 -8.48
CA VAL A 124 -13.54 0.90 -8.52
C VAL A 124 -13.36 1.54 -7.13
N GLU A 125 -14.42 1.51 -6.32
CA GLU A 125 -14.40 2.03 -4.96
C GLU A 125 -13.69 1.07 -4.02
N VAL A 126 -13.98 -0.23 -4.11
CA VAL A 126 -13.30 -1.27 -3.31
C VAL A 126 -11.79 -1.23 -3.54
N GLU A 127 -11.34 -1.11 -4.80
CA GLU A 127 -9.91 -0.99 -5.10
C GLU A 127 -9.28 0.28 -4.53
N ALA A 128 -10.03 1.39 -4.52
CA ALA A 128 -9.57 2.62 -3.88
C ALA A 128 -9.53 2.51 -2.35
N ALA A 129 -10.48 1.79 -1.75
CA ALA A 129 -10.52 1.49 -0.33
C ALA A 129 -9.35 0.59 0.08
N ILE A 130 -9.00 -0.42 -0.72
CA ILE A 130 -7.80 -1.25 -0.52
C ILE A 130 -6.53 -0.40 -0.53
N PHE A 131 -6.40 0.49 -1.52
CA PHE A 131 -5.28 1.43 -1.58
C PHE A 131 -5.22 2.31 -0.32
N ALA A 132 -6.35 2.88 0.11
CA ALA A 132 -6.40 3.71 1.31
C ALA A 132 -6.07 2.91 2.57
N ALA A 133 -6.61 1.70 2.69
CA ALA A 133 -6.37 0.80 3.81
C ALA A 133 -4.88 0.47 3.94
N ALA A 134 -4.19 0.12 2.85
CA ALA A 134 -2.75 -0.12 2.87
C ALA A 134 -1.97 1.08 3.41
N ASN A 135 -2.25 2.28 2.89
CA ASN A 135 -1.55 3.50 3.30
C ASN A 135 -1.81 3.89 4.76
N PHE A 136 -3.06 3.76 5.24
CA PHE A 136 -3.38 4.03 6.65
C PHE A 136 -2.80 2.96 7.58
N SER A 137 -2.83 1.68 7.19
CA SER A 137 -2.21 0.60 7.98
C SER A 137 -0.70 0.79 8.11
N ALA A 138 -0.03 1.40 7.13
CA ALA A 138 1.39 1.72 7.22
C ALA A 138 1.72 2.77 8.30
N GLN A 139 0.78 3.67 8.62
CA GLN A 139 1.02 4.83 9.48
C GLN A 139 0.36 4.72 10.86
N SER A 140 -0.84 4.12 10.95
CA SER A 140 -1.65 4.08 12.17
C SER A 140 -1.78 2.66 12.70
N LYS A 141 -1.23 2.44 13.91
CA LYS A 141 -1.37 1.20 14.66
C LYS A 141 -2.83 0.86 14.95
N ASP A 142 -3.60 1.85 15.41
CA ASP A 142 -5.04 1.70 15.72
C ASP A 142 -5.80 1.23 14.48
N PHE A 143 -5.55 1.85 13.33
CA PHE A 143 -6.18 1.47 12.08
C PHE A 143 -5.76 0.06 11.64
N ALA A 144 -4.47 -0.25 11.69
CA ALA A 144 -3.95 -1.57 11.32
C ALA A 144 -4.59 -2.70 12.17
N GLY A 145 -4.62 -2.53 13.49
CA GLY A 145 -5.29 -3.46 14.40
C GLY A 145 -6.79 -3.58 14.12
N GLY A 146 -7.47 -2.46 13.88
CA GLY A 146 -8.90 -2.43 13.59
C GLY A 146 -9.27 -3.10 12.25
N ILE A 147 -8.46 -2.92 11.21
CA ILE A 147 -8.77 -3.40 9.86
C ILE A 147 -8.31 -4.85 9.61
N CYS A 148 -7.34 -5.36 10.37
CA CYS A 148 -6.72 -6.68 10.14
C CYS A 148 -7.74 -7.82 10.05
N ASN A 149 -8.70 -7.89 10.98
CA ASN A 149 -9.75 -8.92 10.97
C ASN A 149 -10.60 -8.84 9.69
N LYS A 150 -10.97 -7.62 9.29
CA LYS A 150 -11.77 -7.41 8.08
C LYS A 150 -11.04 -7.87 6.81
N ILE A 151 -9.75 -7.53 6.70
CA ILE A 151 -8.91 -7.98 5.58
C ILE A 151 -8.79 -9.51 5.58
N SER A 152 -8.60 -10.10 6.75
CA SER A 152 -8.51 -11.56 6.92
C SER A 152 -9.78 -12.27 6.46
N GLU A 153 -10.95 -11.79 6.89
CA GLU A 153 -12.26 -12.28 6.47
C GLU A 153 -12.44 -12.18 4.95
N MET A 154 -12.08 -11.04 4.35
CA MET A 154 -12.20 -10.84 2.90
C MET A 154 -11.27 -11.78 2.12
N ILE A 155 -10.04 -12.02 2.58
CA ILE A 155 -9.11 -12.93 1.90
C ILE A 155 -9.58 -14.38 2.01
N GLN A 156 -10.05 -14.81 3.18
CA GLN A 156 -10.54 -16.17 3.41
C GLN A 156 -11.91 -16.42 2.77
N GLY A 157 -12.71 -15.36 2.57
CA GLY A 157 -14.03 -15.43 1.95
C GLY A 157 -13.99 -16.02 0.54
N LEU A 158 -14.91 -16.95 0.27
CA LEU A 158 -15.05 -17.59 -1.04
C LEU A 158 -15.65 -16.65 -2.09
N ALA A 159 -16.43 -15.65 -1.66
CA ALA A 159 -17.06 -14.66 -2.52
C ALA A 159 -16.06 -13.65 -3.13
N THR A 160 -14.88 -13.52 -2.53
CA THR A 160 -13.85 -12.56 -2.96
C THR A 160 -13.09 -13.10 -4.18
N PRO A 161 -13.12 -12.42 -5.34
CA PRO A 161 -12.36 -12.85 -6.51
C PRO A 161 -10.86 -12.91 -6.24
N VAL A 162 -10.15 -13.83 -6.92
CA VAL A 162 -8.71 -14.04 -6.73
C VAL A 162 -7.91 -12.75 -6.96
N ASP A 163 -8.26 -11.96 -7.97
CA ASP A 163 -7.59 -10.69 -8.26
C ASP A 163 -7.69 -9.69 -7.09
N LEU A 164 -8.81 -9.71 -6.36
CA LEU A 164 -8.98 -8.87 -5.19
C LEU A 164 -8.19 -9.40 -3.99
N LYS A 165 -8.15 -10.73 -3.80
CA LYS A 165 -7.29 -11.37 -2.78
C LYS A 165 -5.82 -10.98 -2.97
N LEU A 166 -5.32 -11.01 -4.21
CA LEU A 166 -3.96 -10.58 -4.55
C LEU A 166 -3.68 -9.12 -4.18
N LYS A 167 -4.70 -8.24 -4.19
CA LYS A 167 -4.57 -6.83 -3.78
C LYS A 167 -4.71 -6.63 -2.26
N LEU A 168 -5.45 -7.50 -1.58
CA LEU A 168 -5.66 -7.45 -0.13
C LEU A 168 -4.46 -7.98 0.66
N ILE A 169 -3.85 -9.09 0.20
CA ILE A 169 -2.74 -9.75 0.90
C ILE A 169 -1.60 -8.77 1.26
N PRO A 170 -1.11 -7.90 0.34
CA PRO A 170 -0.04 -6.96 0.65
C PRO A 170 -0.32 -6.02 1.83
N ILE A 171 -1.58 -5.75 2.20
CA ILE A 171 -1.90 -4.91 3.38
C ILE A 171 -1.30 -5.52 4.66
N LEU A 172 -1.20 -6.85 4.72
CA LEU A 172 -0.67 -7.58 5.88
C LEU A 172 0.81 -7.26 6.17
N GLN A 173 1.57 -6.72 5.22
CA GLN A 173 2.95 -6.28 5.47
C GLN A 173 3.03 -5.16 6.53
N HIS A 174 1.95 -4.41 6.70
CA HIS A 174 1.87 -3.28 7.63
C HIS A 174 1.43 -3.70 9.05
N MET A 175 1.30 -5.00 9.31
CA MET A 175 0.87 -5.56 10.59
C MET A 175 2.03 -5.74 11.59
N HIS A 176 3.03 -4.86 11.54
CA HIS A 176 4.27 -4.94 12.35
C HIS A 176 4.26 -4.04 13.60
N HIS A 177 3.13 -3.38 13.90
CA HIS A 177 3.02 -2.40 15.00
C HIS A 177 3.04 -3.00 16.41
N ASP A 178 2.73 -4.29 16.56
CA ASP A 178 2.90 -5.04 17.79
C ASP A 178 3.01 -6.55 17.50
N ALA A 179 3.48 -7.30 18.50
CA ALA A 179 3.76 -8.73 18.38
C ALA A 179 2.50 -9.57 18.11
N ASN A 180 1.35 -9.19 18.68
CA ASN A 180 0.10 -9.95 18.53
C ASN A 180 -0.44 -9.81 17.09
N LEU A 181 -0.41 -8.60 16.56
CA LEU A 181 -0.82 -8.28 15.21
C LEU A 181 0.11 -8.95 14.18
N ALA A 182 1.42 -8.89 14.40
CA ALA A 182 2.41 -9.56 13.55
C ALA A 182 2.25 -11.08 13.56
N SER A 183 2.06 -11.68 14.73
CA SER A 183 1.82 -13.12 14.89
C SER A 183 0.54 -13.57 14.16
N SER A 184 -0.56 -12.83 14.32
CA SER A 184 -1.84 -13.13 13.66
C SER A 184 -1.73 -13.05 12.13
N ALA A 185 -1.09 -11.99 11.61
CA ALA A 185 -0.85 -11.84 10.18
C ALA A 185 0.08 -12.94 9.63
N ARG A 186 1.10 -13.34 10.40
CA ARG A 186 1.99 -14.45 10.07
C ARG A 186 1.25 -15.79 9.97
N GLN A 187 0.40 -16.11 10.93
CA GLN A 187 -0.42 -17.33 10.91
C GLN A 187 -1.33 -17.36 9.68
N LEU A 188 -1.98 -16.23 9.35
CA LEU A 188 -2.79 -16.12 8.15
C LEU A 188 -1.96 -16.33 6.88
N LEU A 189 -0.82 -15.64 6.73
CA LEU A 189 0.05 -15.78 5.56
C LEU A 189 0.54 -17.22 5.39
N GLN A 190 0.90 -17.90 6.49
CA GLN A 190 1.28 -19.31 6.46
C GLN A 190 0.13 -20.20 5.98
N GLN A 191 -1.10 -19.98 6.46
CA GLN A 191 -2.29 -20.69 5.99
C GLN A 191 -2.58 -20.41 4.50
N LEU A 192 -2.38 -19.18 4.03
CA LEU A 192 -2.65 -18.81 2.64
C LEU A 192 -1.68 -19.46 1.67
N VAL A 193 -0.40 -19.54 2.03
CA VAL A 193 0.61 -20.22 1.22
C VAL A 193 0.28 -21.71 1.05
N THR A 194 -0.20 -22.38 2.10
CA THR A 194 -0.58 -23.81 2.02
C THR A 194 -1.92 -24.04 1.34
N SER A 195 -2.88 -23.12 1.50
CA SER A 195 -4.25 -23.30 1.00
C SER A 195 -4.43 -22.86 -0.46
N TYR A 196 -3.59 -21.95 -0.98
CA TYR A 196 -3.73 -21.38 -2.32
C TYR A 196 -2.47 -21.64 -3.17
N PRO A 197 -2.38 -22.79 -3.86
CA PRO A 197 -1.16 -23.22 -4.54
C PRO A 197 -0.87 -22.47 -5.85
N SER A 198 -1.67 -21.49 -6.27
CA SER A 198 -1.41 -20.78 -7.54
C SER A 198 -0.10 -19.98 -7.47
N THR A 199 0.65 -19.94 -8.57
CA THR A 199 1.94 -19.25 -8.64
C THR A 199 1.85 -17.79 -8.19
N LYS A 200 0.83 -17.04 -8.66
CA LYS A 200 0.64 -15.62 -8.28
C LYS A 200 0.32 -15.47 -6.79
N MET A 201 -0.53 -16.33 -6.24
CA MET A 201 -0.89 -16.29 -4.81
C MET A 201 0.32 -16.60 -3.93
N VAL A 202 1.07 -17.66 -4.25
CA VAL A 202 2.28 -18.02 -3.51
C VAL A 202 3.29 -16.89 -3.55
N ILE A 203 3.51 -16.28 -4.73
CA ILE A 203 4.45 -15.16 -4.89
C ILE A 203 4.05 -13.96 -4.01
N VAL A 204 2.81 -13.49 -4.14
CA VAL A 204 2.34 -12.32 -3.39
C VAL A 204 2.35 -12.59 -1.89
N THR A 205 1.96 -13.79 -1.48
CA THR A 205 1.89 -14.17 -0.06
C THR A 205 3.29 -14.30 0.55
N LEU A 206 4.22 -15.00 -0.11
CA LEU A 206 5.61 -15.13 0.36
C LEU A 206 6.29 -13.76 0.44
N HIS A 207 6.14 -12.91 -0.57
CA HIS A 207 6.73 -11.57 -0.57
C HIS A 207 6.19 -10.72 0.59
N THR A 208 4.87 -10.72 0.79
CA THR A 208 4.22 -10.02 1.91
C THR A 208 4.73 -10.55 3.25
N PHE A 209 4.91 -11.87 3.36
CA PHE A 209 5.42 -12.52 4.55
C PHE A 209 6.86 -12.12 4.86
N THR A 210 7.72 -12.06 3.84
CA THR A 210 9.09 -11.56 3.96
C THR A 210 9.12 -10.10 4.40
N LEU A 211 8.28 -9.24 3.83
CA LEU A 211 8.21 -7.82 4.20
C LEU A 211 7.71 -7.60 5.64
N LEU A 212 6.75 -8.40 6.10
CA LEU A 212 6.31 -8.40 7.49
C LEU A 212 7.43 -8.85 8.44
N ALA A 213 8.11 -9.95 8.13
CA ALA A 213 9.23 -10.46 8.94
C ALA A 213 10.38 -9.44 9.01
N ALA A 214 10.74 -8.83 7.88
CA ALA A 214 11.78 -7.81 7.81
C ALA A 214 11.43 -6.51 8.56
N SER A 215 10.13 -6.16 8.65
CA SER A 215 9.68 -4.94 9.34
C SER A 215 9.47 -5.16 10.83
N SER A 216 8.98 -6.34 11.24
CA SER A 216 8.77 -6.68 12.65
C SER A 216 10.05 -7.15 13.36
N LEU A 217 11.07 -7.58 12.60
CA LEU A 217 12.30 -8.21 13.12
C LEU A 217 12.04 -9.48 13.96
N VAL A 218 10.87 -10.10 13.80
CA VAL A 218 10.46 -11.31 14.51
C VAL A 218 10.49 -12.51 13.55
N ASP A 219 11.02 -13.64 14.04
CA ASP A 219 11.03 -14.92 13.32
C ASP A 219 11.70 -14.84 11.92
N ILE A 220 12.71 -13.98 11.76
CA ILE A 220 13.51 -13.91 10.52
C ILE A 220 14.19 -15.24 10.19
N PRO A 221 14.83 -15.98 11.12
CA PRO A 221 15.42 -17.28 10.81
C PRO A 221 14.41 -18.26 10.21
N LYS A 222 13.19 -18.33 10.78
CA LYS A 222 12.10 -19.16 10.24
C LYS A 222 11.67 -18.71 8.85
N GLN A 223 11.73 -17.41 8.54
CA GLN A 223 11.45 -16.89 7.20
C GLN A 223 12.54 -17.30 6.20
N ILE A 224 13.81 -17.23 6.59
CA ILE A 224 14.94 -17.69 5.76
C ILE A 224 14.78 -19.18 5.47
N GLU A 225 14.52 -20.00 6.49
CA GLU A 225 14.26 -21.43 6.34
C GLU A 225 13.10 -21.70 5.37
N LEU A 226 11.98 -20.98 5.50
CA LEU A 226 10.84 -21.11 4.61
C LEU A 226 11.22 -20.81 3.15
N LEU A 227 11.94 -19.70 2.91
CA LEU A 227 12.37 -19.31 1.57
C LEU A 227 13.36 -20.33 0.96
N LEU A 228 14.29 -20.85 1.76
CA LEU A 228 15.21 -21.92 1.36
C LEU A 228 14.44 -23.21 1.00
N GLN A 229 13.41 -23.57 1.78
CA GLN A 229 12.54 -24.71 1.46
C GLN A 229 11.81 -24.53 0.12
N TYR A 230 11.24 -23.35 -0.15
CA TYR A 230 10.63 -23.06 -1.45
C TYR A 230 11.66 -23.08 -2.58
N MET A 231 12.86 -22.54 -2.35
CA MET A 231 13.93 -22.55 -3.33
C MET A 231 14.41 -23.98 -3.64
N LYS A 232 14.42 -24.89 -2.66
CA LYS A 232 14.81 -26.31 -2.84
C LYS A 232 13.69 -27.13 -3.49
N ASN A 233 12.49 -27.09 -2.90
CA ASN A 233 11.43 -28.06 -3.18
C ASN A 233 10.42 -27.60 -4.25
N ASP A 234 10.22 -26.29 -4.44
CA ASP A 234 9.21 -25.81 -5.37
C ASP A 234 9.69 -25.94 -6.83
N PRO A 235 8.95 -26.61 -7.73
CA PRO A 235 9.39 -26.80 -9.11
C PRO A 235 9.27 -25.53 -9.96
N ARG A 236 8.53 -24.51 -9.51
CA ARG A 236 8.19 -23.35 -10.32
C ARG A 236 9.30 -22.32 -10.27
N GLU A 237 9.89 -22.04 -11.42
CA GLU A 237 10.98 -21.08 -11.57
C GLU A 237 10.65 -19.68 -11.03
N ALA A 238 9.42 -19.21 -11.23
CA ALA A 238 8.98 -17.90 -10.74
C ALA A 238 8.97 -17.80 -9.20
N VAL A 239 8.63 -18.89 -8.50
CA VAL A 239 8.66 -18.95 -7.03
C VAL A 239 10.10 -18.99 -6.54
N LYS A 240 10.97 -19.78 -7.19
CA LYS A 240 12.41 -19.80 -6.87
C LYS A 240 13.06 -18.42 -7.07
N ARG A 241 12.75 -17.72 -8.18
CA ARG A 241 13.21 -16.35 -8.45
C ARG A 241 12.77 -15.38 -7.36
N LEU A 242 11.51 -15.45 -6.91
CA LEU A 242 11.05 -14.64 -5.79
C LEU A 242 11.84 -14.96 -4.52
N ALA A 243 12.00 -16.25 -4.19
CA ALA A 243 12.71 -16.66 -2.97
C ALA A 243 14.14 -16.10 -2.93
N ILE A 244 14.86 -16.13 -4.06
CA ILE A 244 16.18 -15.51 -4.19
C ILE A 244 16.12 -13.98 -3.96
N GLN A 245 15.14 -13.29 -4.56
CA GLN A 245 14.98 -11.84 -4.38
C GLN A 245 14.68 -11.48 -2.91
N ASP A 246 13.83 -12.26 -2.25
CA ASP A 246 13.48 -12.07 -0.84
C ASP A 246 14.65 -12.41 0.09
N LEU A 247 15.41 -13.47 -0.19
CA LEU A 247 16.65 -13.79 0.53
C LEU A 247 17.67 -12.65 0.37
N LYS A 248 17.82 -12.09 -0.83
CA LYS A 248 18.67 -10.91 -1.07
C LYS A 248 18.20 -9.68 -0.30
N LEU A 249 16.88 -9.48 -0.18
CA LEU A 249 16.31 -8.41 0.65
C LEU A 249 16.66 -8.62 2.12
N LEU A 250 16.50 -9.83 2.66
CA LEU A 250 16.82 -10.16 4.05
C LEU A 250 18.33 -10.06 4.32
N ALA A 251 19.18 -10.50 3.40
CA ALA A 251 20.64 -10.35 3.53
C ALA A 251 21.06 -8.87 3.60
N LYS A 252 20.40 -7.99 2.85
CA LYS A 252 20.67 -6.54 2.89
C LYS A 252 20.15 -5.87 4.16
N LYS A 253 18.99 -6.27 4.67
CA LYS A 253 18.36 -5.62 5.84
C LYS A 253 18.83 -6.20 7.18
N THR A 254 18.99 -7.51 7.27
CA THR A 254 19.24 -8.24 8.52
C THR A 254 20.32 -9.32 8.36
N PRO A 255 21.55 -8.96 7.92
CA PRO A 255 22.61 -9.93 7.64
C PRO A 255 23.03 -10.75 8.88
N HIS A 256 22.93 -10.15 10.07
CA HIS A 256 23.34 -10.76 11.33
C HIS A 256 22.41 -11.91 11.81
N THR A 257 21.26 -12.11 11.14
CA THR A 257 20.29 -13.17 11.49
C THR A 257 20.54 -14.49 10.75
N TRP A 258 21.53 -14.52 9.86
CA TRP A 258 21.87 -15.70 9.06
C TRP A 258 22.75 -16.65 9.85
N SER A 259 22.45 -17.94 9.78
CA SER A 259 23.28 -19.00 10.34
C SER A 259 24.15 -19.67 9.27
N ASN A 260 25.16 -20.44 9.71
CA ASN A 260 25.98 -21.22 8.78
C ASN A 260 25.15 -22.24 8.01
N GLU A 261 24.16 -22.86 8.68
CA GLU A 261 23.25 -23.83 8.07
C GLU A 261 22.43 -23.20 6.93
N ASN A 262 22.02 -21.92 7.08
CA ASN A 262 21.32 -21.22 6.01
C ASN A 262 22.22 -21.00 4.78
N ILE A 263 23.49 -20.67 5.00
CA ILE A 263 24.47 -20.44 3.93
C ILE A 263 24.80 -21.75 3.22
N GLU A 264 25.01 -22.84 3.98
CA GLU A 264 25.25 -24.18 3.42
C GLU A 264 24.07 -24.63 2.55
N ALA A 265 22.84 -24.50 3.06
CA ALA A 265 21.63 -24.84 2.30
C ALA A 265 21.49 -24.01 1.01
N LEU A 266 21.84 -22.72 1.04
CA LEU A 266 21.86 -21.86 -0.14
C LEU A 266 22.90 -22.34 -1.18
N CYS A 267 24.12 -22.65 -0.73
CA CYS A 267 25.19 -23.19 -1.57
C CYS A 267 24.82 -24.53 -2.20
N GLU A 268 24.24 -25.46 -1.43
CA GLU A 268 23.74 -26.74 -1.95
C GLU A 268 22.70 -26.52 -3.06
N CYS A 269 21.74 -25.63 -2.83
CA CYS A 269 20.71 -25.33 -3.83
C CYS A 269 21.31 -24.71 -5.10
N ALA A 270 22.30 -23.82 -4.97
CA ALA A 270 22.99 -23.21 -6.11
C ALA A 270 23.77 -24.25 -6.94
N LEU A 271 24.45 -25.21 -6.27
CA LEU A 271 25.18 -26.29 -6.93
C LEU A 271 24.25 -27.25 -7.68
N GLN A 272 23.08 -27.55 -7.12
CA GLN A 272 22.09 -28.45 -7.72
C GLN A 272 21.25 -27.79 -8.82
N THR A 273 21.29 -26.46 -8.94
CA THR A 273 20.45 -25.74 -9.90
C THR A 273 21.06 -25.77 -11.30
N PRO A 274 20.34 -26.32 -12.31
CA PRO A 274 20.82 -26.40 -13.68
C PRO A 274 20.62 -25.10 -14.48
N TYR A 275 19.92 -24.10 -13.92
CA TYR A 275 19.58 -22.85 -14.60
C TYR A 275 20.55 -21.73 -14.21
N ASP A 276 21.23 -21.14 -15.20
CA ASP A 276 22.20 -20.06 -14.97
C ASP A 276 21.56 -18.80 -14.36
N SER A 277 20.33 -18.47 -14.75
CA SER A 277 19.61 -17.31 -14.23
C SER A 277 19.33 -17.40 -12.73
N LEU A 278 19.00 -18.60 -12.24
CA LEU A 278 18.77 -18.87 -10.82
C LEU A 278 20.09 -18.95 -10.04
N LYS A 279 21.16 -19.42 -10.68
CA LYS A 279 22.50 -19.48 -10.06
C LYS A 279 23.15 -18.09 -9.93
N LEU A 280 22.86 -17.18 -10.87
CA LEU A 280 23.35 -15.81 -10.87
C LEU A 280 22.67 -14.91 -9.82
N GLY A 281 21.39 -15.15 -9.55
CA GLY A 281 20.54 -14.29 -8.72
C GLY A 281 20.96 -14.25 -7.25
#